data_AF-A0A1C6TWH8-F1
#
_entry.id   AF-A0A1C6TWH8-F1
#
_cell.length_a   1.000
_cell.length_b   1.000
_cell.length_c   1.000
_cell.angle_alpha   90.00
_cell.angle_beta   90.00
_cell.angle_gamma   90.00
#
_symmetry.space_group_name_H-M   'P 1'
#
loop_
_entity.id
_entity.type
_entity.pdbx_description
1 polymer ?
#
loop_
_entity_poly.entity_id
_entity_poly.type
_entity_poly.pdbx_seq_one_letter_code
_entity_poly.pdbx_strand_id
1 'polypeptide(L)'
;MTSEPACAPFAGEPPSRETYILNHGFQFNPGTWRRRLPEPIGLPAWIEDLPQLGRWPRITRGDLLRAGAAAHTGRAAIDVLIGAYIWGSGLPSGRGPARLRKVFDLNDGRTERHLGEALQVLRSAGPRAAYAALHHGGDYGLKRLGPSFFTKLLYFLGWDSAAGDQRPLIMDQYVVIGMNGCRGTSWRPAGPWSADKYGEYLAWAHERARGWGGGTEPDVVERAVWEHGR
;
A
#
# COMPACT_ATOMS: atom_id res chain seq x y z
N MET A 1 0.62 -22.07 -27.51
CA MET A 1 0.83 -20.78 -26.82
C MET A 1 -0.45 -19.98 -26.92
N THR A 2 -1.30 -20.03 -25.90
CA THR A 2 -2.49 -19.19 -25.81
C THR A 2 -2.03 -17.77 -25.53
N SER A 3 -2.22 -16.85 -26.48
CA SER A 3 -1.97 -15.42 -26.28
C SER A 3 -2.80 -14.94 -25.09
N GLU A 4 -2.14 -14.40 -24.05
CA GLU A 4 -2.86 -13.67 -23.01
C GLU A 4 -3.75 -12.61 -23.67
N PRO A 5 -4.99 -12.41 -23.21
CA PRO A 5 -5.82 -11.33 -23.72
C PRO A 5 -5.07 -10.00 -23.58
N ALA A 6 -5.09 -9.19 -24.64
CA ALA A 6 -4.49 -7.87 -24.62
C ALA A 6 -5.19 -7.02 -23.55
N CYS A 7 -4.51 -6.81 -22.43
CA CYS A 7 -4.98 -5.93 -21.38
C CYS A 7 -4.63 -4.49 -21.79
N ALA A 8 -5.67 -3.71 -22.11
CA ALA A 8 -5.60 -2.35 -22.65
C ALA A 8 -4.56 -1.41 -21.99
N PRO A 9 -4.36 -1.37 -20.66
CA PRO A 9 -3.38 -0.45 -20.06
C PRO A 9 -1.92 -0.71 -20.46
N PHE A 10 -1.60 -1.84 -21.09
CA PHE A 10 -0.23 -2.20 -21.49
C PHE A 10 0.03 -2.01 -22.99
N ALA A 11 -0.84 -1.26 -23.67
CA ALA A 11 -0.58 -0.83 -25.03
C ALA A 11 0.42 0.35 -25.03
N GLY A 12 1.50 0.22 -25.79
CA GLY A 12 2.51 1.28 -25.93
C GLY A 12 3.60 1.27 -24.87
N GLU A 13 4.36 2.37 -24.82
CA GLU A 13 5.51 2.51 -23.92
C GLU A 13 5.06 2.71 -22.46
N PRO A 14 5.70 2.03 -21.49
CA PRO A 14 5.41 2.22 -20.07
C PRO A 14 5.71 3.66 -19.62
N PRO A 15 4.87 4.27 -18.77
CA PRO A 15 5.13 5.61 -18.27
C PRO A 15 6.33 5.63 -17.30
N SER A 16 7.01 6.78 -17.21
CA SER A 16 8.13 6.96 -16.28
C SER A 16 7.69 6.75 -14.83
N ARG A 17 8.39 5.86 -14.11
CA ARG A 17 8.14 5.61 -12.68
C ARG A 17 8.27 6.89 -11.84
N GLU A 18 9.15 7.82 -12.18
CA GLU A 18 9.35 9.06 -11.44
C GLU A 18 8.07 9.91 -11.43
N THR A 19 7.53 10.22 -12.60
CA THR A 19 6.34 11.06 -12.74
C THR A 19 5.05 10.29 -12.43
N TYR A 20 4.98 9.02 -12.84
CA TYR A 20 3.79 8.18 -12.73
C TYR A 20 3.68 7.44 -11.40
N ILE A 21 4.73 7.20 -10.65
CA ILE A 21 4.62 6.52 -9.34
C ILE A 21 5.06 7.46 -8.23
N LEU A 22 6.30 7.90 -8.26
CA LEU A 22 6.91 8.57 -7.11
C LEU A 22 6.24 9.92 -6.83
N ASN A 23 5.93 10.69 -7.88
CA ASN A 23 5.25 11.98 -7.76
C ASN A 23 3.72 11.89 -7.59
N HIS A 24 3.14 10.68 -7.55
CA HIS A 24 1.71 10.52 -7.27
C HIS A 24 1.40 10.88 -5.82
N GLY A 25 0.54 11.87 -5.61
CA GLY A 25 0.32 12.38 -4.26
C GLY A 25 -0.88 13.29 -4.14
N PHE A 26 -1.31 13.46 -2.89
CA PHE A 26 -2.52 14.18 -2.52
C PHE A 26 -2.21 15.21 -1.44
N GLN A 27 -2.94 16.32 -1.45
CA GLN A 27 -2.95 17.24 -0.32
C GLN A 27 -3.73 16.62 0.86
N PHE A 28 -3.44 17.07 2.08
CA PHE A 28 -4.19 16.68 3.29
C PHE A 28 -4.24 17.81 4.33
N ASN A 29 -5.19 17.74 5.27
CA ASN A 29 -5.34 18.76 6.32
C ASN A 29 -4.75 18.26 7.64
N PRO A 30 -3.55 18.70 8.07
CA PRO A 30 -2.89 18.20 9.27
C PRO A 30 -3.72 18.39 10.54
N GLY A 31 -4.46 19.50 10.64
CA GLY A 31 -5.31 19.78 11.79
C GLY A 31 -6.43 18.75 11.98
N THR A 32 -6.98 18.20 10.90
CA THR A 32 -7.98 17.11 10.99
C THR A 32 -7.36 15.81 11.50
N TRP A 33 -6.11 15.51 11.13
CA TRP A 33 -5.39 14.33 11.59
C TRP A 33 -4.98 14.45 13.05
N ARG A 34 -4.34 15.57 13.45
CA ARG A 34 -3.96 15.82 14.85
C ARG A 34 -5.13 15.67 15.82
N ARG A 35 -6.32 16.19 15.48
CA ARG A 35 -7.52 16.08 16.34
C ARG A 35 -8.10 14.66 16.45
N ARG A 36 -7.75 13.73 15.57
CA ARG A 36 -8.41 12.42 15.47
C ARG A 36 -7.50 11.24 15.73
N LEU A 37 -6.19 11.43 15.69
CA LEU A 37 -5.23 10.41 16.12
C LEU A 37 -5.24 10.33 17.65
N PRO A 38 -5.14 9.12 18.23
CA PRO A 38 -5.06 8.97 19.67
C PRO A 38 -3.68 9.40 20.19
N GLU A 39 -3.64 9.89 21.43
CA GLU A 39 -2.39 10.02 22.17
C GLU A 39 -1.89 8.63 22.60
N PRO A 40 -0.56 8.37 22.61
CA PRO A 40 0.55 9.26 22.25
C PRO A 40 1.02 9.11 20.78
N ILE A 41 0.15 8.67 19.86
CA ILE A 41 0.57 8.38 18.48
C ILE A 41 0.84 9.69 17.72
N GLY A 42 -0.05 10.67 17.75
CA GLY A 42 0.19 11.96 17.11
C GLY A 42 0.50 11.87 15.60
N LEU A 43 0.82 13.02 14.98
CA LEU A 43 1.25 13.06 13.58
C LEU A 43 2.78 12.86 13.51
N PRO A 44 3.31 11.99 12.63
CA PRO A 44 4.76 11.80 12.48
C PRO A 44 5.50 13.09 12.09
N ALA A 45 6.69 13.31 12.64
CA ALA A 45 7.50 14.51 12.37
C ALA A 45 7.78 14.72 10.88
N TRP A 46 8.15 13.66 10.15
CA TRP A 46 8.42 13.75 8.70
C TRP A 46 7.22 14.19 7.87
N ILE A 47 5.99 14.04 8.39
CA ILE A 47 4.77 14.54 7.74
C ILE A 47 4.62 16.05 7.96
N GLU A 48 5.11 16.56 9.09
CA GLU A 48 5.09 18.00 9.39
C GLU A 48 6.07 18.79 8.51
N ASP A 49 7.15 18.13 8.07
CA ASP A 49 8.17 18.69 7.18
C ASP A 49 7.80 18.65 5.69
N LEU A 50 6.62 18.11 5.33
CA LEU A 50 6.20 17.99 3.93
C LEU A 50 5.99 19.37 3.28
N PRO A 51 6.35 19.53 1.99
CA PRO A 51 6.22 20.79 1.29
C PRO A 51 4.75 21.22 1.21
N GLN A 52 4.53 22.50 1.47
CA GLN A 52 3.23 23.13 1.34
C GLN A 52 2.89 23.33 -0.14
N LEU A 53 1.68 22.92 -0.55
CA LEU A 53 1.14 23.21 -1.87
C LEU A 53 -0.16 24.01 -1.67
N GLY A 54 -0.13 25.32 -1.90
CA GLY A 54 -1.29 26.17 -1.58
C GLY A 54 -1.66 26.10 -0.10
N ARG A 55 -2.91 25.78 0.23
CA ARG A 55 -3.40 25.76 1.63
C ARG A 55 -2.84 24.62 2.48
N TRP A 56 -2.46 23.51 1.86
CA TRP A 56 -2.24 22.24 2.55
C TRP A 56 -0.95 21.56 2.08
N PRO A 57 -0.22 20.86 2.96
CA PRO A 57 0.90 20.03 2.54
C PRO A 57 0.45 18.92 1.60
N ARG A 58 1.37 18.50 0.73
CA ARG A 58 1.18 17.38 -0.20
C ARG A 58 2.08 16.22 0.20
N ILE A 59 1.49 15.04 0.32
CA ILE A 59 2.22 13.78 0.49
C ILE A 59 2.25 13.03 -0.82
N THR A 60 3.42 12.51 -1.20
CA THR A 60 3.62 11.69 -2.39
C THR A 60 3.93 10.25 -2.04
N ARG A 61 3.81 9.36 -3.03
CA ARG A 61 4.21 7.96 -2.90
C ARG A 61 5.72 7.84 -2.65
N GLY A 62 6.54 8.72 -3.24
CA GLY A 62 7.97 8.81 -2.98
C GLY A 62 8.32 9.17 -1.53
N ASP A 63 7.57 10.10 -0.92
CA ASP A 63 7.74 10.44 0.51
C ASP A 63 7.54 9.20 1.40
N LEU A 64 6.49 8.42 1.12
CA LEU A 64 6.16 7.21 1.86
C LEU A 64 7.16 6.08 1.66
N LEU A 65 7.70 5.93 0.46
CA LEU A 65 8.79 4.97 0.20
C LEU A 65 10.05 5.36 0.98
N ARG A 66 10.42 6.65 1.04
CA ARG A 66 11.55 7.11 1.86
C ARG A 66 11.31 6.85 3.35
N ALA A 67 10.12 7.19 3.85
CA ALA A 67 9.74 6.93 5.24
C ALA A 67 9.77 5.42 5.55
N GLY A 68 9.28 4.59 4.64
CA GLY A 68 9.27 3.14 4.78
C GLY A 68 10.66 2.51 4.76
N ALA A 69 11.57 2.99 3.91
CA ALA A 69 12.95 2.55 3.87
C ALA A 69 13.69 2.82 5.20
N ALA A 70 13.37 3.94 5.88
CA ALA A 70 13.93 4.30 7.18
C ALA A 70 13.24 3.61 8.39
N ALA A 71 12.15 2.89 8.17
CA ALA A 71 11.36 2.32 9.25
C ALA A 71 11.91 0.95 9.70
N HIS A 72 12.37 0.85 10.95
CA HIS A 72 12.90 -0.40 11.51
C HIS A 72 12.18 -0.90 12.76
N THR A 73 11.23 -0.14 13.29
CA THR A 73 10.49 -0.46 14.51
C THR A 73 8.99 -0.52 14.26
N GLY A 74 8.23 -1.13 15.18
CA GLY A 74 6.77 -1.09 15.16
C GLY A 74 6.22 0.34 15.19
N ARG A 75 6.88 1.24 15.93
CA ARG A 75 6.52 2.65 15.98
C ARG A 75 6.73 3.34 14.62
N ALA A 76 7.85 3.11 13.94
CA ALA A 76 8.08 3.64 12.61
C ALA A 76 7.08 3.04 11.58
N ALA A 77 6.69 1.78 11.74
CA ALA A 77 5.64 1.17 10.92
C ALA A 77 4.27 1.82 11.16
N ILE A 78 3.95 2.23 12.39
CA ILE A 78 2.76 3.06 12.67
C ILE A 78 2.85 4.40 11.92
N ASP A 79 3.99 5.08 11.95
CA ASP A 79 4.17 6.36 11.28
C ASP A 79 3.95 6.24 9.75
N VAL A 80 4.47 5.18 9.14
CA VAL A 80 4.23 4.85 7.71
C VAL A 80 2.77 4.49 7.47
N LEU A 81 2.10 3.79 8.39
CA LEU A 81 0.67 3.48 8.29
C LEU A 81 -0.18 4.74 8.30
N ILE A 82 0.13 5.71 9.17
CA ILE A 82 -0.54 7.02 9.21
C ILE A 82 -0.39 7.71 7.85
N GLY A 83 0.83 7.76 7.32
CA GLY A 83 1.12 8.31 6.01
C GLY A 83 0.35 7.60 4.88
N ALA A 84 0.29 6.27 4.87
CA ALA A 84 -0.48 5.48 3.90
C ALA A 84 -1.99 5.78 3.98
N TYR A 85 -2.51 6.02 5.18
CA TYR A 85 -3.90 6.44 5.40
C TYR A 85 -4.18 7.87 4.91
N ILE A 86 -3.22 8.79 5.09
CA ILE A 86 -3.29 10.16 4.55
C ILE A 86 -3.31 10.12 3.02
N TRP A 87 -2.31 9.49 2.41
CA TRP A 87 -2.18 9.38 0.97
C TRP A 87 -3.36 8.63 0.34
N GLY A 88 -3.83 7.54 0.95
CA GLY A 88 -4.95 6.75 0.43
C GLY A 88 -6.34 7.36 0.63
N SER A 89 -6.49 8.43 1.42
CA SER A 89 -7.81 9.04 1.73
C SER A 89 -8.02 10.44 1.14
N GLY A 90 -6.96 11.18 0.84
CA GLY A 90 -7.02 12.53 0.23
C GLY A 90 -7.80 13.58 1.05
N LEU A 91 -8.23 14.66 0.36
CA LEU A 91 -9.00 15.77 0.94
C LEU A 91 -10.45 15.85 0.46
N PRO A 92 -11.32 16.51 1.26
CA PRO A 92 -11.31 16.58 2.72
C PRO A 92 -12.10 15.38 3.26
N SER A 93 -11.42 14.28 3.62
CA SER A 93 -12.12 13.11 4.13
C SER A 93 -11.71 12.80 5.58
N GLY A 94 -12.48 13.31 6.55
CA GLY A 94 -12.33 12.90 7.97
C GLY A 94 -12.52 11.39 8.19
N ARG A 95 -13.06 10.68 7.18
CA ARG A 95 -13.21 9.22 7.17
C ARG A 95 -11.87 8.49 7.31
N GLY A 96 -10.80 8.98 6.69
CA GLY A 96 -9.45 8.39 6.81
C GLY A 96 -8.98 8.25 8.26
N PRO A 97 -8.81 9.37 8.99
CA PRO A 97 -8.36 9.31 10.38
C PRO A 97 -9.37 8.61 11.31
N ALA A 98 -10.68 8.71 11.06
CA ALA A 98 -11.68 7.98 11.85
C ALA A 98 -11.57 6.45 11.67
N ARG A 99 -11.20 5.96 10.47
CA ARG A 99 -10.95 4.53 10.24
C ARG A 99 -9.68 4.08 10.92
N LEU A 100 -8.61 4.87 10.83
CA LEU A 100 -7.33 4.54 11.47
C LEU A 100 -7.46 4.54 13.01
N ARG A 101 -8.19 5.49 13.60
CA ARG A 101 -8.46 5.50 15.04
C ARG A 101 -9.09 4.18 15.52
N LYS A 102 -10.05 3.62 14.76
CA LYS A 102 -10.64 2.31 15.10
C LYS A 102 -9.63 1.16 15.10
N VAL A 103 -8.54 1.26 14.34
CA VAL A 103 -7.45 0.27 14.40
C VAL A 103 -6.73 0.35 15.74
N PHE A 104 -6.49 1.56 16.27
CA PHE A 104 -5.88 1.68 17.59
C PHE A 104 -6.85 1.28 18.72
N ASP A 105 -8.06 1.83 18.70
CA ASP A 105 -9.05 1.66 19.78
C ASP A 105 -9.48 0.19 19.98
N LEU A 106 -9.48 -0.64 18.94
CA LEU A 106 -10.03 -2.00 18.99
C LEU A 106 -8.97 -3.12 19.15
N ASN A 107 -7.69 -2.77 19.25
CA ASN A 107 -6.60 -3.73 19.31
C ASN A 107 -5.82 -3.71 20.64
N ASP A 108 -6.37 -3.08 21.68
CA ASP A 108 -5.88 -3.12 23.08
C ASP A 108 -4.37 -2.85 23.21
N GLY A 109 -3.85 -1.85 22.48
CA GLY A 109 -2.43 -1.48 22.51
C GLY A 109 -1.48 -2.41 21.73
N ARG A 110 -1.97 -3.49 21.10
CA ARG A 110 -1.14 -4.45 20.35
C ARG A 110 -0.67 -3.94 18.99
N THR A 111 -1.20 -2.82 18.50
CA THR A 111 -0.93 -2.31 17.15
C THR A 111 0.56 -2.15 16.87
N GLU A 112 1.32 -1.54 17.77
CA GLU A 112 2.76 -1.32 17.55
C GLU A 112 3.53 -2.63 17.42
N ARG A 113 3.32 -3.54 18.38
CA ARG A 113 3.94 -4.87 18.37
C ARG A 113 3.60 -5.63 17.09
N HIS A 114 2.31 -5.73 16.75
CA HIS A 114 1.86 -6.51 15.58
C HIS A 114 2.43 -5.97 14.27
N LEU A 115 2.49 -4.64 14.11
CA LEU A 115 3.11 -4.05 12.91
C LEU A 115 4.63 -4.25 12.90
N GLY A 116 5.28 -4.21 14.06
CA GLY A 116 6.70 -4.54 14.19
C GLY A 116 7.00 -5.99 13.79
N GLU A 117 6.21 -6.95 14.26
CA GLU A 117 6.35 -8.36 13.90
C GLU A 117 6.07 -8.59 12.41
N ALA A 118 5.02 -7.97 11.85
CA ALA A 118 4.73 -8.07 10.42
C ALA A 118 5.88 -7.49 9.55
N LEU A 119 6.55 -6.42 10.01
CA LEU A 119 7.75 -5.89 9.36
C LEU A 119 8.91 -6.91 9.39
N GLN A 120 9.10 -7.63 10.49
CA GLN A 120 10.11 -8.70 10.55
C GLN A 120 9.76 -9.86 9.61
N VAL A 121 8.49 -10.28 9.57
CA VAL A 121 8.03 -11.31 8.61
C VAL A 121 8.27 -10.85 7.17
N LEU A 122 7.97 -9.59 6.84
CA LEU A 122 8.18 -9.04 5.51
C LEU A 122 9.66 -9.13 5.08
N ARG A 123 10.59 -8.84 6.00
CA ARG A 123 12.04 -8.85 5.77
C ARG A 123 12.67 -10.24 5.78
N SER A 124 12.05 -11.22 6.41
CA SER A 124 12.63 -12.57 6.57
C SER A 124 11.96 -13.63 5.70
N ALA A 125 10.66 -13.48 5.43
CA ALA A 125 9.83 -14.45 4.72
C ALA A 125 9.06 -13.86 3.52
N GLY A 126 9.19 -12.55 3.30
CA GLY A 126 8.69 -11.88 2.10
C GLY A 126 7.22 -11.45 2.18
N PRO A 127 6.71 -10.82 1.10
CA PRO A 127 5.43 -10.10 1.13
C PRO A 127 4.22 -11.01 1.28
N ARG A 128 4.22 -12.22 0.71
CA ARG A 128 3.12 -13.18 0.86
C ARG A 128 2.97 -13.65 2.32
N ALA A 129 4.09 -13.93 3.00
CA ALA A 129 4.08 -14.33 4.40
C ALA A 129 3.60 -13.18 5.30
N ALA A 130 4.08 -11.96 5.07
CA ALA A 130 3.63 -10.78 5.83
C ALA A 130 2.14 -10.48 5.61
N TYR A 131 1.64 -10.68 4.38
CA TYR A 131 0.21 -10.63 4.09
C TYR A 131 -0.56 -11.64 4.94
N ALA A 132 -0.13 -12.91 4.94
CA ALA A 132 -0.79 -13.97 5.71
C ALA A 132 -0.83 -13.63 7.22
N ALA A 133 0.26 -13.11 7.76
CA ALA A 133 0.37 -12.75 9.17
C ALA A 133 -0.57 -11.60 9.58
N LEU A 134 -0.79 -10.61 8.69
CA LEU A 134 -1.70 -9.48 8.92
C LEU A 134 -3.15 -9.77 8.53
N HIS A 135 -3.41 -10.84 7.77
CA HIS A 135 -4.74 -11.20 7.32
C HIS A 135 -5.64 -11.60 8.49
N HIS A 136 -6.96 -11.60 8.27
CA HIS A 136 -7.91 -12.04 9.28
C HIS A 136 -7.61 -13.48 9.71
N GLY A 137 -7.36 -13.68 11.01
CA GLY A 137 -6.99 -14.97 11.59
C GLY A 137 -5.50 -15.28 11.59
N GLY A 138 -4.66 -14.40 11.04
CA GLY A 138 -3.20 -14.49 11.15
C GLY A 138 -2.68 -13.98 12.50
N ASP A 139 -1.46 -14.39 12.85
CA ASP A 139 -0.83 -14.16 14.16
C ASP A 139 -0.73 -12.68 14.56
N TYR A 140 -0.63 -11.79 13.57
CA TYR A 140 -0.47 -10.35 13.76
C TYR A 140 -1.64 -9.54 13.19
N GLY A 141 -2.79 -10.19 12.95
CA GLY A 141 -3.99 -9.53 12.48
C GLY A 141 -4.43 -8.38 13.39
N LEU A 142 -4.92 -7.29 12.78
CA LEU A 142 -5.43 -6.12 13.49
C LEU A 142 -6.88 -5.85 13.10
N LYS A 143 -7.77 -5.76 14.08
CA LYS A 143 -9.17 -5.41 13.86
C LYS A 143 -9.27 -4.09 13.10
N ARG A 144 -10.14 -4.05 12.09
CA ARG A 144 -10.41 -2.89 11.22
C ARG A 144 -9.25 -2.43 10.32
N LEU A 145 -8.09 -3.08 10.35
CA LEU A 145 -7.06 -2.89 9.34
C LEU A 145 -7.32 -3.84 8.17
N GLY A 146 -7.97 -3.33 7.13
CA GLY A 146 -8.32 -4.12 5.95
C GLY A 146 -7.15 -4.32 4.97
N PRO A 147 -7.24 -5.33 4.07
CA PRO A 147 -6.17 -5.69 3.13
C PRO A 147 -5.73 -4.57 2.20
N SER A 148 -6.64 -3.69 1.79
CA SER A 148 -6.28 -2.51 0.99
C SER A 148 -5.29 -1.57 1.69
N PHE A 149 -5.38 -1.42 3.02
CA PHE A 149 -4.49 -0.54 3.78
C PHE A 149 -3.24 -1.25 4.26
N PHE A 150 -3.32 -2.51 4.70
CA PHE A 150 -2.09 -3.19 5.09
C PHE A 150 -1.21 -3.53 3.88
N THR A 151 -1.76 -3.77 2.68
CA THR A 151 -0.92 -3.94 1.47
C THR A 151 -0.20 -2.65 1.08
N LYS A 152 -0.81 -1.48 1.32
CA LYS A 152 -0.12 -0.17 1.24
C LYS A 152 1.03 -0.09 2.23
N LEU A 153 0.80 -0.50 3.48
CA LEU A 153 1.86 -0.55 4.49
C LEU A 153 3.01 -1.47 4.06
N LEU A 154 2.70 -2.71 3.62
CA LEU A 154 3.71 -3.66 3.13
C LEU A 154 4.49 -3.10 1.94
N TYR A 155 3.80 -2.47 0.97
CA TYR A 155 4.44 -1.81 -0.18
C TYR A 155 5.49 -0.79 0.27
N PHE A 156 5.12 0.13 1.17
CA PHE A 156 6.03 1.19 1.61
C PHE A 156 7.18 0.67 2.47
N LEU A 157 6.93 -0.28 3.37
CA LEU A 157 7.97 -0.83 4.25
C LEU A 157 8.94 -1.77 3.52
N GLY A 158 8.46 -2.49 2.51
CA GLY A 158 9.18 -3.62 1.92
C GLY A 158 9.74 -3.40 0.53
N TRP A 159 9.54 -2.23 -0.10
CA TRP A 159 9.93 -2.01 -1.50
C TRP A 159 11.38 -2.44 -1.80
N ASP A 160 12.32 -2.05 -0.94
CA ASP A 160 13.75 -2.42 -1.04
C ASP A 160 14.25 -3.30 0.11
N SER A 161 13.36 -3.76 1.00
CA SER A 161 13.76 -4.52 2.21
C SER A 161 13.06 -5.86 2.39
N ALA A 162 12.03 -6.16 1.59
CA ALA A 162 11.35 -7.46 1.68
C ALA A 162 12.26 -8.60 1.23
N ALA A 163 12.12 -9.77 1.85
CA ALA A 163 12.80 -10.98 1.41
C ALA A 163 12.19 -11.54 0.11
N GLY A 164 13.05 -12.22 -0.67
CA GLY A 164 12.70 -12.87 -1.93
C GLY A 164 12.69 -11.92 -3.13
N ASP A 165 12.32 -12.45 -4.29
CA ASP A 165 12.45 -11.75 -5.58
C ASP A 165 11.22 -10.90 -5.96
N GLN A 166 10.21 -10.86 -5.09
CA GLN A 166 8.97 -10.13 -5.32
C GLN A 166 8.89 -8.96 -4.35
N ARG A 167 8.76 -7.75 -4.90
CA ARG A 167 8.43 -6.56 -4.12
C ARG A 167 6.95 -6.61 -3.71
N PRO A 168 6.59 -6.20 -2.49
CA PRO A 168 5.18 -6.00 -2.14
C PRO A 168 4.55 -4.96 -3.06
N LEU A 169 3.30 -5.17 -3.46
CA LEU A 169 2.48 -4.22 -4.23
C LEU A 169 1.16 -3.96 -3.51
N ILE A 170 0.52 -2.84 -3.84
CA ILE A 170 -0.77 -2.46 -3.28
C ILE A 170 -1.87 -3.31 -3.94
N MET A 171 -2.76 -3.88 -3.14
CA MET A 171 -3.92 -4.62 -3.64
C MET A 171 -5.19 -4.04 -3.03
N ASP A 172 -5.97 -3.32 -3.84
CA ASP A 172 -7.29 -2.81 -3.47
C ASP A 172 -8.37 -3.18 -4.49
N GLN A 173 -9.59 -2.71 -4.26
CA GLN A 173 -10.73 -3.07 -5.09
C GLN A 173 -10.54 -2.70 -6.56
N TYR A 174 -9.90 -1.56 -6.85
CA TYR A 174 -9.70 -1.10 -8.23
C TYR A 174 -8.58 -1.88 -8.91
N VAL A 175 -7.52 -2.23 -8.17
CA VAL A 175 -6.51 -3.18 -8.67
C VAL A 175 -7.15 -4.51 -9.03
N VAL A 176 -8.06 -5.03 -8.18
CA VAL A 176 -8.73 -6.32 -8.44
C VAL A 176 -9.71 -6.23 -9.62
N ILE A 177 -10.45 -5.14 -9.76
CA ILE A 177 -11.33 -4.91 -10.92
C ILE A 177 -10.50 -4.88 -12.21
N GLY A 178 -9.45 -4.06 -12.25
CA GLY A 178 -8.57 -3.96 -13.42
C GLY A 178 -7.89 -5.30 -13.74
N MET A 179 -7.38 -5.99 -12.73
CA MET A 179 -6.75 -7.29 -12.89
C MET A 179 -7.75 -8.34 -13.43
N ASN A 180 -8.99 -8.35 -12.93
CA ASN A 180 -10.04 -9.22 -13.46
C ASN A 180 -10.32 -8.95 -14.94
N GLY A 181 -10.41 -7.68 -15.34
CA GLY A 181 -10.55 -7.30 -16.75
C GLY A 181 -9.39 -7.78 -17.61
N CYS A 182 -8.17 -7.71 -17.08
CA CYS A 182 -6.95 -8.09 -17.79
C CYS A 182 -6.67 -9.59 -17.85
N ARG A 183 -7.10 -10.36 -16.84
CA ARG A 183 -6.82 -11.80 -16.74
C ARG A 183 -8.04 -12.68 -17.05
N GLY A 184 -9.22 -12.09 -17.21
CA GLY A 184 -10.48 -12.83 -17.29
C GLY A 184 -10.84 -13.55 -15.98
N THR A 185 -10.27 -13.13 -14.84
CA THR A 185 -10.59 -13.68 -13.52
C THR A 185 -11.84 -13.04 -12.93
N SER A 186 -12.42 -13.68 -11.91
CA SER A 186 -13.66 -13.23 -11.25
C SER A 186 -13.50 -13.06 -9.74
N TRP A 187 -12.36 -12.52 -9.30
CA TRP A 187 -12.13 -12.28 -7.87
C TRP A 187 -13.08 -11.19 -7.35
N ARG A 188 -13.66 -11.41 -6.15
CA ARG A 188 -14.54 -10.41 -5.52
C ARG A 188 -13.77 -9.09 -5.28
N PRO A 189 -14.22 -7.95 -5.82
CA PRO A 189 -13.51 -6.67 -5.65
C PRO A 189 -13.42 -6.17 -4.20
N ALA A 190 -14.36 -6.53 -3.33
CA ALA A 190 -14.33 -6.09 -1.93
C ALA A 190 -13.53 -7.04 -1.00
N GLY A 191 -12.95 -8.11 -1.56
CA GLY A 191 -12.30 -9.16 -0.78
C GLY A 191 -13.28 -10.05 0.00
N PRO A 192 -12.79 -10.78 1.03
CA PRO A 192 -11.38 -10.91 1.40
C PRO A 192 -10.56 -11.61 0.30
N TRP A 193 -9.26 -11.30 0.24
CA TRP A 193 -8.31 -12.00 -0.64
C TRP A 193 -7.37 -12.82 0.24
N SER A 194 -7.10 -14.07 -0.15
CA SER A 194 -6.15 -14.92 0.57
C SER A 194 -4.71 -14.48 0.29
N ALA A 195 -3.77 -14.95 1.11
CA ALA A 195 -2.34 -14.79 0.84
C ALA A 195 -1.93 -15.41 -0.51
N ASP A 196 -2.59 -16.50 -0.93
CA ASP A 196 -2.36 -17.11 -2.25
C ASP A 196 -2.76 -16.17 -3.39
N LYS A 197 -3.95 -15.57 -3.31
CA LYS A 197 -4.39 -14.55 -4.27
C LYS A 197 -3.45 -13.36 -4.30
N TYR A 198 -2.94 -12.94 -3.14
CA TYR A 198 -1.94 -11.88 -3.10
C TYR A 198 -0.64 -12.30 -3.80
N GLY A 199 -0.13 -13.50 -3.53
CA GLY A 199 1.07 -14.03 -4.20
C GLY A 199 0.89 -14.18 -5.71
N GLU A 200 -0.26 -14.68 -6.17
CA GLU A 200 -0.61 -14.75 -7.60
C GLU A 200 -0.62 -13.37 -8.25
N TYR A 201 -1.18 -12.37 -7.57
CA TYR A 201 -1.16 -10.99 -8.04
C TYR A 201 0.26 -10.43 -8.14
N LEU A 202 1.11 -10.64 -7.13
CA LEU A 202 2.51 -10.21 -7.17
C LEU A 202 3.26 -10.86 -8.33
N ALA A 203 3.14 -12.19 -8.49
CA ALA A 203 3.78 -12.92 -9.57
C ALA A 203 3.40 -12.36 -10.94
N TRP A 204 2.09 -12.22 -11.17
CA TRP A 204 1.56 -11.68 -12.41
C TRP A 204 2.05 -10.25 -12.68
N ALA A 205 2.01 -9.36 -11.69
CA ALA A 205 2.43 -7.98 -11.90
C ALA A 205 3.93 -7.85 -12.20
N HIS A 206 4.77 -8.67 -11.58
CA HIS A 206 6.22 -8.70 -11.86
C HIS A 206 6.52 -9.28 -13.24
N GLU A 207 5.85 -10.37 -13.63
CA GLU A 207 5.98 -10.93 -14.97
C GLU A 207 5.53 -9.93 -16.03
N ARG A 208 4.41 -9.25 -15.79
CA ARG A 208 3.91 -8.21 -16.70
C ARG A 208 4.85 -7.03 -16.82
N ALA A 209 5.49 -6.61 -15.73
CA ALA A 209 6.48 -5.53 -15.75
C ALA A 209 7.69 -5.89 -16.62
N ARG A 210 8.20 -7.13 -16.49
CA ARG A 210 9.28 -7.65 -17.35
C ARG A 210 8.87 -7.68 -18.82
N GLY A 211 7.63 -8.03 -19.11
CA GLY A 211 7.08 -8.11 -20.48
C GLY A 211 6.75 -6.76 -21.11
N TRP A 212 6.44 -5.72 -20.32
CA TRP A 212 6.08 -4.39 -20.84
C TRP A 212 7.30 -3.65 -21.44
N GLY A 213 8.51 -3.97 -20.96
CA GLY A 213 9.77 -3.44 -21.51
C GLY A 213 10.29 -2.22 -20.73
N GLY A 214 11.37 -1.62 -21.24
CA GLY A 214 11.95 -0.37 -20.68
C GLY A 214 12.49 -0.45 -19.26
N GLY A 215 12.70 -1.65 -18.69
CA GLY A 215 13.04 -1.81 -17.27
C GLY A 215 11.90 -1.41 -16.33
N THR A 216 10.65 -1.57 -16.78
CA THR A 216 9.46 -1.21 -16.00
C THR A 216 9.43 -1.89 -14.64
N GLU A 217 9.16 -1.11 -13.61
CA GLU A 217 8.99 -1.61 -12.25
C GLU A 217 7.54 -2.08 -12.02
N PRO A 218 7.32 -3.08 -11.15
CA PRO A 218 6.02 -3.69 -10.96
C PRO A 218 4.97 -2.77 -10.32
N ASP A 219 5.38 -1.66 -9.68
CA ASP A 219 4.44 -0.65 -9.19
C ASP A 219 3.86 0.23 -10.30
N VAL A 220 4.54 0.34 -11.45
CA VAL A 220 3.98 0.94 -12.67
C VAL A 220 2.82 0.09 -13.19
N VAL A 221 2.99 -1.24 -13.20
CA VAL A 221 1.92 -2.20 -13.56
C VAL A 221 0.75 -2.09 -12.58
N GLU A 222 1.02 -2.10 -11.28
CA GLU A 222 -0.02 -1.93 -10.25
C GLU A 222 -0.85 -0.67 -10.47
N ARG A 223 -0.21 0.48 -10.72
CA ARG A 223 -0.93 1.72 -10.97
C ARG A 223 -1.71 1.70 -12.29
N ALA A 224 -1.15 1.18 -13.37
CA ALA A 224 -1.85 1.10 -14.66
C ALA A 224 -3.11 0.22 -14.56
N VAL A 225 -3.02 -0.88 -13.82
CA VAL A 225 -4.15 -1.77 -13.54
C VAL A 225 -5.18 -1.11 -12.63
N TRP A 226 -4.73 -0.37 -11.61
CA TRP A 226 -5.59 0.41 -10.74
C TRP A 226 -6.39 1.46 -11.55
N GLU A 227 -5.74 2.18 -12.46
CA GLU A 227 -6.40 3.18 -13.32
C GLU A 227 -7.41 2.53 -14.27
N HIS A 228 -7.12 1.35 -14.80
CA HIS A 228 -8.05 0.59 -15.64
C HIS A 228 -9.29 0.09 -14.89
N GLY A 229 -9.16 -0.22 -13.60
CA GLY A 229 -10.28 -0.69 -12.78
C GLY A 229 -11.11 0.41 -12.11
N ARG A 230 -10.71 1.67 -12.23
CA ARG A 230 -11.34 2.83 -11.57
C ARG A 230 -12.52 3.38 -12.37
#